data_AF-A0A5E4KDL7-F1
#
_entry.id   AF-A0A5E4KDL7-F1
#
_cell.length_a   1.000
_cell.length_b   1.000
_cell.length_c   1.000
_cell.angle_alpha   90.00
_cell.angle_beta   90.00
_cell.angle_gamma   90.00
#
_symmetry.space_group_name_H-M   'P 1'
#
loop_
_entity.id
_entity.type
_entity.pdbx_description
1 polymer ?
#
loop_
_entity_poly.entity_id
_entity_poly.type
_entity_poly.pdbx_seq_one_letter_code
_entity_poly.pdbx_strand_id
1 'polypeptide(L)'
;MIIELTLLFLLIVAIIAGYFILRTAGRLIINTILGLILLVVSNFVFHLNIAYSIPVILICALGGIPGAILVILLHVLGIAFV
;
A
#
# COMPACT_ATOMS: atom_id res chain seq x y z
N MET A 1 -1.30 3.64 36.82
CA MET A 1 -2.34 2.71 36.32
C MET A 1 -2.72 2.98 34.86
N ILE A 2 -3.21 4.17 34.49
CA ILE A 2 -3.66 4.47 33.11
C ILE A 2 -2.50 4.45 32.10
N ILE A 3 -1.37 5.08 32.43
CA ILE A 3 -0.16 5.16 31.59
C ILE A 3 0.40 3.77 31.25
N GLU A 4 0.47 2.88 32.23
CA GLU A 4 0.97 1.51 32.04
C GLU A 4 0.03 0.71 31.13
N LEU A 5 -1.28 0.89 31.28
CA LEU A 5 -2.28 0.26 30.43
C LEU A 5 -2.22 0.79 28.99
N THR A 6 -2.01 2.10 28.80
CA THR A 6 -1.83 2.71 27.47
C THR A 6 -0.54 2.22 26.82
N LEU A 7 0.57 2.16 27.57
CA LEU A 7 1.85 1.68 27.06
C LEU A 7 1.76 0.20 26.65
N LEU A 8 1.09 -0.62 27.46
CA LEU A 8 0.91 -2.04 27.22
C LEU A 8 0.00 -2.28 26.01
N PHE A 9 -1.08 -1.50 25.86
CA PHE A 9 -1.93 -1.54 24.67
C PHE A 9 -1.16 -1.13 23.41
N LEU A 10 -0.38 -0.05 23.46
CA LEU A 10 0.44 0.42 22.34
C LEU A 10 1.48 -0.63 21.94
N LEU A 11 2.12 -1.30 22.90
CA LEU A 11 3.08 -2.37 22.65
C LEU A 11 2.42 -3.57 21.95
N ILE A 12 1.23 -4.00 22.42
CA ILE A 12 0.49 -5.08 21.79
C ILE A 12 0.15 -4.73 20.33
N VAL A 13 -0.35 -3.51 20.09
CA VAL A 13 -0.64 -3.03 18.73
C VAL A 13 0.61 -3.00 17.86
N ALA A 14 1.75 -2.53 18.40
CA ALA A 14 3.01 -2.50 17.68
C ALA A 14 3.51 -3.91 17.30
N ILE A 15 3.37 -4.89 18.21
CA ILE A 15 3.74 -6.29 17.95
C ILE A 15 2.81 -6.90 16.88
N ILE A 16 1.51 -6.66 16.97
CA ILE A 16 0.53 -7.15 15.98
C ILE A 16 0.81 -6.54 14.60
N ALA A 17 1.01 -5.22 14.54
CA ALA A 17 1.34 -4.52 13.31
C ALA A 17 2.66 -5.04 12.71
N GLY A 18 3.71 -5.19 13.54
CA GLY A 18 5.00 -5.75 13.13
C GLY A 18 4.88 -7.17 12.61
N TYR A 19 4.14 -8.05 13.30
CA TYR A 19 3.88 -9.42 12.84
C TYR A 19 3.12 -9.45 11.51
N PHE A 20 2.13 -8.57 11.35
CA PHE A 20 1.37 -8.46 10.11
C PHE A 20 2.24 -8.00 8.93
N ILE A 21 3.13 -7.04 9.17
CA ILE A 21 4.08 -6.52 8.17
C ILE A 21 5.08 -7.62 7.75
N LEU A 22 5.69 -8.31 8.72
CA LEU A 22 6.62 -9.41 8.46
C LEU A 22 5.94 -10.58 7.72
N ARG A 23 4.69 -10.90 8.06
CA ARG A 23 3.92 -11.94 7.38
C ARG A 23 3.50 -11.54 5.96
N THR A 24 3.27 -10.25 5.73
CA THR A 24 2.96 -9.69 4.41
C THR A 24 4.19 -9.64 3.51
N ALA A 25 5.40 -9.47 4.08
CA ALA A 25 6.65 -9.44 3.34
C ALA A 25 6.93 -10.73 2.53
N GLY A 26 6.45 -11.90 2.99
CA GLY A 26 6.55 -13.13 2.21
C GLY A 26 5.72 -13.13 0.91
N ARG A 27 4.67 -12.30 0.83
CA ARG A 27 3.78 -12.18 -0.34
C ARG A 27 4.08 -10.95 -1.20
N LEU A 28 5.12 -10.20 -0.86
CA LEU A 28 5.42 -8.88 -1.44
C LEU A 28 5.60 -8.96 -2.97
N ILE A 29 6.18 -10.06 -3.49
CA ILE A 29 6.31 -10.30 -4.94
C ILE A 29 4.94 -10.43 -5.62
N ILE A 30 4.06 -11.30 -5.09
CA ILE A 30 2.72 -11.53 -5.66
C ILE A 30 1.87 -10.27 -5.54
N ASN A 31 1.98 -9.58 -4.40
CA ASN A 31 1.24 -8.35 -4.15
C ASN A 31 1.69 -7.23 -5.11
N THR A 32 3.00 -7.10 -5.34
CA THR A 32 3.57 -6.18 -6.35
C THR A 32 3.04 -6.50 -7.73
N ILE A 33 3.09 -7.76 -8.15
CA ILE A 33 2.64 -8.19 -9.48
C ILE A 33 1.14 -7.89 -9.66
N LEU A 34 0.30 -8.30 -8.70
CA LEU A 34 -1.14 -8.04 -8.75
C LEU A 34 -1.45 -6.53 -8.74
N GLY A 35 -0.78 -5.76 -7.89
CA GLY A 35 -0.95 -4.31 -7.81
C GLY A 35 -0.54 -3.60 -9.10
N LEU A 36 0.58 -4.01 -9.69
CA LEU A 36 1.07 -3.45 -10.95
C LEU A 36 0.18 -3.83 -12.13
N ILE A 37 -0.30 -5.08 -12.20
CA ILE A 37 -1.31 -5.50 -13.17
C ILE A 37 -2.56 -4.64 -13.06
N LEU A 38 -3.06 -4.43 -11.83
CA LEU A 38 -4.24 -3.58 -11.60
C LEU A 38 -4.00 -2.13 -12.06
N LEU A 39 -2.82 -1.59 -11.80
CA LEU A 39 -2.44 -0.25 -12.19
C LEU A 39 -2.39 -0.11 -13.72
N VAL A 40 -1.77 -1.07 -14.41
CA VAL A 40 -1.70 -1.12 -15.87
C VAL A 40 -3.08 -1.25 -16.49
N VAL A 41 -3.93 -2.15 -15.98
CA VAL A 41 -5.31 -2.31 -16.45
C VAL A 41 -6.10 -1.03 -16.23
N SER A 42 -5.94 -0.36 -15.08
CA SER A 42 -6.64 0.89 -14.80
C SER A 42 -6.15 2.03 -15.70
N ASN A 43 -4.85 2.14 -15.93
CA ASN A 43 -4.25 3.10 -16.87
C ASN A 43 -4.79 2.86 -18.29
N PHE A 44 -4.90 1.61 -18.73
CA PHE A 44 -5.42 1.25 -20.05
C PHE A 44 -6.93 1.48 -20.21
N VAL A 45 -7.73 1.12 -19.19
CA VAL A 45 -9.19 1.25 -19.23
C VAL A 45 -9.64 2.70 -19.06
N PHE A 46 -9.05 3.40 -18.09
CA PHE A 46 -9.46 4.78 -17.75
C PHE A 46 -8.62 5.85 -18.45
N HIS A 47 -7.61 5.48 -19.26
CA HIS A 47 -6.65 6.38 -19.90
C HIS A 47 -5.95 7.34 -18.91
N LEU A 48 -5.86 6.92 -17.65
CA LEU A 48 -5.20 7.67 -16.60
C LEU A 48 -3.71 7.53 -16.85
N ASN A 49 -3.03 8.58 -17.32
CA ASN A 49 -1.60 8.58 -17.65
C ASN A 49 -0.73 8.53 -16.37
N ILE A 50 -1.00 7.56 -15.49
CA ILE A 50 -0.35 7.42 -14.20
C ILE A 50 1.13 7.11 -14.44
N ALA A 51 2.00 7.98 -13.93
CA ALA A 51 3.44 7.78 -14.02
C ALA A 51 3.87 6.54 -13.22
N TYR A 52 4.57 5.60 -13.86
CA TYR A 52 5.18 4.43 -13.21
C TYR A 52 6.48 4.82 -12.49
N SER A 53 6.39 5.70 -11.51
CA SER A 53 7.55 6.16 -10.75
C SER A 53 7.96 5.17 -9.68
N ILE A 54 9.23 5.23 -9.26
CA ILE A 54 9.78 4.47 -8.12
C ILE A 54 8.85 4.46 -6.89
N PRO A 55 8.26 5.59 -6.43
CA PRO A 55 7.31 5.57 -5.32
C PRO A 55 6.05 4.75 -5.59
N VAL A 56 5.49 4.78 -6.80
CA VAL A 56 4.29 3.98 -7.15
C VAL A 56 4.56 2.50 -7.04
N ILE A 57 5.69 2.05 -7.58
CA ILE A 57 6.09 0.65 -7.53
C ILE A 57 6.29 0.22 -6.07
N LEU A 58 6.87 1.09 -5.24
CA LEU A 58 7.08 0.82 -3.81
C LEU A 58 5.75 0.73 -3.05
N ILE A 59 4.80 1.64 -3.30
CA ILE A 59 3.46 1.61 -2.68
C ILE A 59 2.68 0.37 -3.12
N CYS A 60 2.74 0.01 -4.41
CA CYS A 60 2.17 -1.24 -4.92
C CYS A 60 2.89 -2.48 -4.37
N ALA A 61 4.18 -2.40 -4.04
CA ALA A 61 4.91 -3.53 -3.48
C ALA A 61 4.55 -3.78 -2.02
N LEU A 62 4.46 -2.71 -1.22
CA LEU A 62 4.06 -2.76 0.18
C LEU A 62 2.55 -3.06 0.35
N GLY A 63 1.71 -2.43 -0.46
CA GLY A 63 0.25 -2.50 -0.35
C GLY A 63 -0.41 -3.50 -1.30
N GLY A 64 0.16 -3.78 -2.47
CA GLY A 64 -0.46 -4.61 -3.51
C GLY A 64 -1.73 -4.03 -4.08
N ILE A 65 -2.81 -4.80 -4.03
CA ILE A 65 -4.14 -4.38 -4.49
C ILE A 65 -4.60 -3.08 -3.79
N PRO A 66 -4.64 -2.98 -2.44
CA PRO A 66 -4.97 -1.72 -1.79
C PRO A 66 -3.96 -0.61 -2.05
N GLY A 67 -2.69 -0.95 -2.32
CA GLY A 67 -1.68 0.03 -2.76
C GLY A 67 -2.00 0.64 -4.13
N ALA A 68 -2.36 -0.19 -5.09
CA ALA A 68 -2.75 0.25 -6.43
C ALA A 68 -4.02 1.11 -6.39
N ILE A 69 -5.02 0.72 -5.60
CA ILE A 69 -6.25 1.51 -5.39
C ILE A 69 -5.91 2.89 -4.83
N LEU A 70 -4.99 2.98 -3.86
CA LEU A 70 -4.58 4.24 -3.27
C LEU A 70 -3.89 5.16 -4.29
N VAL A 71 -3.01 4.60 -5.13
CA VAL A 71 -2.32 5.36 -6.20
C VAL A 71 -3.33 5.89 -7.22
N ILE A 72 -4.27 5.06 -7.66
CA ILE A 72 -5.34 5.46 -8.60
C ILE A 72 -6.17 6.58 -7.99
N LEU A 73 -6.52 6.48 -6.70
CA LEU A 73 -7.32 7.49 -6.01
C LEU A 73 -6.57 8.82 -5.87
N LEU A 74 -5.27 8.79 -5.57
CA LEU A 74 -4.42 10.00 -5.51
C LEU A 74 -4.28 10.67 -6.88
N HIS A 75 -4.18 9.87 -7.96
CA HIS A 75 -4.13 10.40 -9.32
C HIS A 75 -5.46 11.05 -9.72
N VAL A 76 -6.59 10.41 -9.42
CA VAL A 76 -7.93 10.96 -9.70
C VAL A 76 -8.20 12.25 -8.92
N LEU A 77 -7.72 12.37 -7.67
CA LEU A 77 -7.82 13.62 -6.92
C LEU A 77 -6.79 14.69 -7.35
N GLY A 78 -5.85 14.38 -8.25
CA GLY A 78 -4.84 15.33 -8.74
C GLY A 78 -3.79 15.73 -7.70
N ILE A 79 -3.67 14.99 -6.60
CA ILE A 79 -2.75 15.29 -5.48
C ILE A 79 -1.36 14.69 -5.70
N ALA A 80 -1.27 13.57 -6.41
CA ALA A 80 0.00 12.94 -6.74
C ALA A 80 -0.12 12.07 -8.00
N PHE A 81 1.03 11.84 -8.66
CA PHE A 81 1.15 11.00 -9.87
C PHE A 81 0.41 11.53 -11.10
N VAL A 82 0.02 12.81 -11.11
CA VAL A 82 -0.44 13.57 -12.28
C VAL A 82 0.65 13.64 -13.36
#